data_AF-A0A6M1XL99-F1
#
_entry.id   AF-A0A6M1XL99-F1
#
_cell.length_a   1.000
_cell.length_b   1.000
_cell.length_c   1.000
_cell.angle_alpha   90.00
_cell.angle_beta   90.00
_cell.angle_gamma   90.00
#
_symmetry.space_group_name_H-M   'P 1'
#
loop_
_entity.id
_entity.type
_entity.pdbx_description
1 polymer ?
#
loop_
_entity_poly.entity_id
_entity_poly.type
_entity_poly.pdbx_seq_one_letter_code
_entity_poly.pdbx_strand_id
1 'polypeptide(L)'
;MLMSELVVIREMQEKDILALDTQFVQQGWPSRQEILMNYLEEQLVKQRTVFVAEKKATLLGYVTLLPLAKEGPFKNLYPEIADFNVFL
;
A
#
# COMPACT_ATOMS: atom_id res chain seq x y z
N MET A 1 4.46 13.87 26.34
CA MET A 1 3.88 14.35 25.07
C MET A 1 3.14 13.16 24.47
N LEU A 2 1.81 13.12 24.55
CA LEU A 2 1.02 12.00 24.02
C LEU A 2 1.31 11.88 22.52
N MET A 3 1.90 10.76 22.10
CA MET A 3 2.06 10.44 20.68
C MET A 3 0.69 10.60 20.01
N SER A 4 0.62 11.52 19.05
CA SER A 4 -0.61 12.05 18.47
C SER A 4 -1.53 10.95 17.95
N GLU A 5 -2.84 11.08 18.18
CA GLU A 5 -3.93 10.31 17.56
C GLU A 5 -4.04 10.47 16.03
N LEU A 6 -3.07 11.16 15.41
CA LEU A 6 -3.07 11.51 13.99
C LEU A 6 -2.65 10.31 13.14
N VAL A 7 -3.36 10.14 12.03
CA VAL A 7 -2.97 9.21 10.97
C VAL A 7 -1.88 9.86 10.13
N VAL A 8 -0.79 9.15 9.92
CA VAL A 8 0.30 9.55 9.03
C VAL A 8 0.19 8.77 7.73
N ILE A 9 0.17 9.48 6.60
CA ILE A 9 0.29 8.86 5.28
C ILE A 9 1.75 8.98 4.84
N ARG A 10 2.36 7.86 4.47
CA ARG A 10 3.76 7.80 4.02
C ARG A 10 3.93 6.71 2.98
N GLU A 11 5.06 6.73 2.27
CA GLU A 11 5.42 5.61 1.40
C GLU A 11 5.63 4.32 2.21
N MET A 12 5.32 3.19 1.58
CA MET A 12 5.56 1.87 2.13
C MET A 12 7.06 1.62 2.27
N GLN A 13 7.44 0.96 3.36
CA GLN A 13 8.78 0.48 3.65
C GLN A 13 8.79 -1.05 3.70
N GLU A 14 9.94 -1.69 3.49
CA GLU A 14 10.08 -3.15 3.56
C GLU A 14 9.54 -3.74 4.88
N LYS A 15 9.77 -3.05 6.00
CA LYS A 15 9.27 -3.45 7.33
C LYS A 15 7.74 -3.55 7.43
N ASP A 16 7.02 -2.89 6.53
CA ASP A 16 5.55 -2.86 6.54
C ASP A 16 4.95 -4.13 5.93
N ILE A 17 5.68 -4.83 5.05
CA ILE A 17 5.17 -5.97 4.26
C ILE A 17 4.56 -7.04 5.16
N LEU A 18 5.30 -7.46 6.19
CA LEU A 18 4.83 -8.51 7.09
C LEU A 18 3.61 -8.07 7.91
N ALA A 19 3.54 -6.80 8.32
CA ALA A 19 2.42 -6.26 9.06
C ALA A 19 1.15 -6.19 8.18
N LEU A 20 1.29 -5.76 6.91
CA LEU A 20 0.20 -5.76 5.94
C LEU A 20 -0.28 -7.18 5.63
N ASP A 21 0.63 -8.10 5.34
CA ASP A 21 0.31 -9.52 5.06
C ASP A 21 -0.44 -10.17 6.23
N THR A 22 0.03 -9.93 7.46
CA THR A 22 -0.61 -10.44 8.66
C THR A 22 -2.07 -9.98 8.78
N GLN A 23 -2.37 -8.73 8.43
CA GLN A 23 -3.75 -8.20 8.43
C GLN A 23 -4.66 -8.95 7.44
N PHE A 24 -4.16 -9.27 6.24
CA PHE A 24 -4.90 -10.08 5.27
C PHE A 24 -5.19 -11.48 5.81
N VAL A 25 -4.16 -12.15 6.32
CA VAL A 25 -4.28 -13.53 6.83
C VAL A 25 -5.23 -13.60 8.03
N GLN A 26 -5.18 -12.62 8.94
CA GLN A 26 -6.09 -12.54 10.09
C GLN A 26 -7.56 -12.37 9.68
N GLN A 27 -7.82 -11.77 8.52
CA GLN A 27 -9.15 -11.63 7.95
C GLN A 27 -9.58 -12.84 7.09
N GLY A 28 -8.76 -13.89 7.03
CA GLY A 28 -9.05 -15.11 6.25
C GLY A 28 -8.70 -15.02 4.77
N TRP A 29 -8.00 -13.97 4.34
CA TRP A 29 -7.49 -13.88 2.97
C TRP A 29 -6.18 -14.66 2.82
N PRO A 30 -5.84 -15.14 1.61
CA PRO A 30 -4.51 -15.65 1.32
C PRO A 30 -3.42 -14.60 1.58
N SER A 31 -2.21 -15.07 1.85
CA SER A 31 -1.03 -14.21 1.95
C SER A 31 -0.87 -13.35 0.69
N ARG A 32 -0.47 -12.10 0.92
CA ARG A 32 -0.18 -11.07 -0.07
C ARG A 32 1.30 -10.70 -0.10
N GLN A 33 2.16 -11.36 0.67
CA GLN A 33 3.57 -11.00 0.82
C GLN A 33 4.31 -10.85 -0.52
N GLU A 34 4.12 -11.78 -1.47
CA GLU A 34 4.73 -11.69 -2.81
C GLU A 34 4.24 -10.46 -3.59
N ILE A 35 2.93 -10.20 -3.57
CA ILE A 35 2.33 -9.03 -4.24
C ILE A 35 2.85 -7.73 -3.64
N LEU A 36 2.93 -7.65 -2.31
CA LEU A 36 3.44 -6.48 -1.60
C LEU A 36 4.94 -6.27 -1.86
N MET A 37 5.73 -7.33 -1.97
CA MET A 37 7.15 -7.24 -2.37
C MET A 37 7.30 -6.71 -3.79
N ASN A 38 6.52 -7.22 -4.74
CA ASN A 38 6.50 -6.72 -6.13
C ASN A 38 6.12 -5.23 -6.18
N TYR A 39 5.16 -4.79 -5.36
CA TYR A 39 4.82 -3.38 -5.24
C TYR A 39 5.96 -2.53 -4.69
N LEU A 40 6.73 -3.04 -3.73
CA LEU A 40 7.91 -2.34 -3.22
C LEU A 40 9.01 -2.24 -4.29
N GLU A 41 9.26 -3.31 -5.03
CA GLU A 41 10.22 -3.31 -6.14
C GLU A 41 9.82 -2.30 -7.22
N GLU A 42 8.55 -2.30 -7.65
CA GLU A 42 8.01 -1.30 -8.57
C GLU A 42 8.14 0.12 -8.01
N GLN A 43 7.98 0.31 -6.69
CA GLN A 43 8.17 1.61 -6.03
C GLN A 43 9.61 2.10 -6.08
N LEU A 44 10.58 1.23 -5.84
CA LEU A 44 12.01 1.59 -5.87
C LEU A 44 12.45 2.09 -7.24
N VAL A 45 11.82 1.61 -8.32
CA VAL A 45 12.06 2.05 -9.71
C VAL A 45 11.02 3.06 -10.23
N LYS A 46 10.20 3.65 -9.36
CA LYS A 46 9.18 4.67 -9.67
C LYS A 46 8.11 4.24 -10.69
N GLN A 47 7.86 2.94 -10.82
CA GLN A 47 6.77 2.39 -11.63
C GLN A 47 5.44 2.37 -10.89
N ARG A 48 5.48 2.40 -9.55
CA ARG A 48 4.35 2.52 -8.64
C ARG A 48 4.73 3.42 -7.48
N THR A 49 3.77 3.99 -6.77
CA THR A 49 3.96 4.48 -5.41
C THR A 49 2.95 3.81 -4.50
N VAL A 50 3.39 3.25 -3.38
CA VAL A 50 2.51 2.63 -2.39
C VAL A 50 2.47 3.55 -1.18
N PHE A 51 1.29 4.05 -0.85
CA PHE A 51 1.08 4.81 0.37
C PHE A 51 0.45 3.93 1.42
N VAL A 52 0.97 3.98 2.63
CA VAL A 52 0.39 3.34 3.80
C VAL A 52 -0.15 4.40 4.76
N ALA A 53 -1.26 4.09 5.42
CA ALA A 53 -1.79 4.88 6.52
C ALA A 53 -1.36 4.24 7.84
N GLU A 54 -0.70 4.99 8.72
CA GLU A 54 -0.21 4.51 10.00
C GLU A 54 -0.77 5.35 11.15
N LYS A 55 -1.20 4.68 12.22
CA LYS A 55 -1.58 5.32 13.50
C LYS A 55 -1.04 4.49 14.66
N LYS A 56 -0.26 5.12 15.54
CA LYS A 56 0.36 4.47 16.72
C LYS A 56 1.12 3.17 16.36
N ALA A 57 1.90 3.19 15.29
CA ALA A 57 2.62 2.03 14.74
C ALA A 57 1.73 0.89 14.20
N THR A 58 0.42 1.09 14.09
CA THR A 58 -0.51 0.18 13.43
C THR A 58 -0.79 0.69 12.01
N LEU A 59 -0.65 -0.19 11.02
CA LEU A 59 -1.05 0.10 9.65
C LEU A 59 -2.57 -0.06 9.51
N LEU A 60 -3.22 0.99 9.03
CA LEU A 60 -4.67 1.05 8.85
C LEU A 60 -5.10 0.67 7.43
N GLY A 61 -4.15 0.58 6.49
CA GLY A 61 -4.43 0.30 5.09
C GLY A 61 -3.32 0.77 4.17
N TYR A 62 -3.52 0.53 2.87
CA TYR A 62 -2.63 1.01 1.82
C TYR A 62 -3.40 1.36 0.55
N VAL A 63 -2.78 2.19 -0.28
CA VAL A 63 -3.21 2.47 -1.65
C VAL A 63 -2.01 2.44 -2.57
N THR A 64 -2.18 1.95 -3.79
CA THR A 64 -1.15 2.02 -4.81
C THR A 64 -1.53 3.00 -5.91
N LEU A 65 -0.55 3.75 -6.39
CA LEU A 65 -0.69 4.70 -7.49
C LEU A 65 0.28 4.31 -8.61
N LEU A 66 -0.26 4.05 -9.79
CA LEU A 66 0.55 3.97 -11.01
C LEU A 66 0.64 5.39 -11.61
N PRO A 67 1.83 5.85 -12.05
CA PRO A 67 1.98 7.16 -12.69
C PRO A 67 1.11 7.32 -13.94
N LEU A 68 0.89 6.21 -14.65
CA LEU A 68 -0.02 6.11 -15.79
C LEU A 68 -0.76 4.78 -15.73
N ALA A 69 -2.05 4.81 -16.05
CA ALA A 69 -2.88 3.61 -16.13
C ALA A 69 -2.30 2.62 -17.14
N LYS A 70 -2.21 1.35 -16.76
CA LYS A 70 -1.65 0.29 -17.62
C LYS A 70 -2.68 -0.18 -18.65
N GLU A 71 -3.97 -0.09 -18.34
CA GLU A 71 -5.07 -0.59 -19.18
C GLU A 71 -6.32 0.31 -19.15
N GLY A 72 -7.32 -0.01 -19.98
CA GLY A 72 -8.61 0.67 -20.01
C GLY A 72 -8.65 1.99 -20.81
N PRO A 73 -9.77 2.75 -20.74
CA PRO A 73 -9.97 3.98 -21.52
C PRO A 73 -8.94 5.09 -21.26
N PHE A 74 -8.27 5.04 -20.11
CA PHE A 74 -7.26 6.03 -19.69
C PHE A 74 -5.82 5.52 -19.80
N LYS A 75 -5.60 4.37 -20.47
CA LYS A 75 -4.28 3.78 -20.67
C LYS A 75 -3.28 4.82 -21.17
N ASN A 76 -2.15 4.95 -20.47
CA ASN A 76 -1.08 5.91 -20.75
C ASN A 76 -1.48 7.40 -20.72
N LEU A 77 -2.64 7.76 -20.13
CA LEU A 77 -3.14 9.15 -20.08
C LEU A 77 -3.11 9.75 -18.67
N TYR A 78 -3.61 9.02 -17.68
CA TYR A 78 -3.76 9.52 -16.31
C TYR A 78 -3.22 8.53 -15.28
N PRO A 79 -2.80 9.00 -14.08
CA PRO A 79 -2.49 8.14 -12.96
C PRO A 79 -3.68 7.26 -12.56
N GLU A 80 -3.39 6.09 -12.00
CA GLU A 80 -4.40 5.08 -11.64
C GLU A 80 -4.20 4.59 -10.21
N ILE A 81 -5.27 4.57 -9.42
CA ILE A 81 -5.32 3.80 -8.19
C ILE A 81 -5.56 2.34 -8.58
N ALA A 82 -4.52 1.52 -8.50
CA ALA A 82 -4.56 0.14 -9.01
C ALA A 82 -4.88 -0.92 -7.94
N ASP A 83 -4.73 -0.56 -6.67
CA ASP A 83 -5.08 -1.41 -5.53
C ASP A 83 -5.30 -0.53 -4.29
N PHE A 84 -6.26 -0.90 -3.45
CA PHE A 84 -6.69 -0.15 -2.27
C PHE A 84 -7.25 -1.09 -1.20
N ASN A 85 -6.73 -1.01 0.01
CA ASN A 85 -7.23 -1.80 1.13
C ASN A 85 -7.22 -1.01 2.45
N VAL A 86 -8.20 -1.30 3.31
CA VAL A 86 -8.37 -0.71 4.65
C VAL A 86 -8.60 -1.85 5.64
N PHE A 87 -7.86 -1.81 6.75
CA PHE A 87 -7.98 -2.78 7.84
C PHE A 87 -8.81 -2.21 9.00
N LEU A 88 -9.33 -3.10 9.84
CA LEU A 88 -10.17 -2.77 11.01
C LEU A 88 -9.33 -2.53 12.27
#